data_AF-A0A7C1CCU3-F1
#
_entry.id   AF-A0A7C1CCU3-F1
#
_cell.length_a   1.000
_cell.length_b   1.000
_cell.length_c   1.000
_cell.angle_alpha   90.00
_cell.angle_beta   90.00
_cell.angle_gamma   90.00
#
_symmetry.space_group_name_H-M   'P 1'
#
loop_
_entity.id
_entity.type
_entity.pdbx_description
1 polymer ?
#
loop_
_entity_poly.entity_id
_entity_poly.type
_entity_poly.pdbx_seq_one_letter_code
_entity_poly.pdbx_strand_id
1 'polypeptide(L)' 'MLMLMKLLLLDRGEKIPLDGVIVGGVSTVNQAPITGESMPVTKRVGDEVYAGTINNEGVSGD' A
#
# COMPACT_ATOMS: atom_id res chain seq x y z
N MET A 1 -13.51 14.26 -21.36
CA MET A 1 -13.21 12.89 -20.87
C MET A 1 -13.32 12.93 -19.35
N LEU A 2 -14.28 12.21 -18.78
CA LEU A 2 -14.50 12.17 -17.32
C LEU A 2 -13.79 10.94 -16.76
N MET A 3 -13.05 11.08 -15.66
CA MET A 3 -12.36 9.98 -14.99
C MET A 3 -12.87 9.87 -13.55
N LEU A 4 -13.27 8.67 -13.16
CA LEU A 4 -13.71 8.37 -11.80
C LEU A 4 -12.55 7.71 -11.05
N MET A 5 -12.35 8.12 -9.81
CA MET A 5 -11.36 7.51 -8.91
C MET A 5 -12.08 6.74 -7.81
N LYS A 6 -11.52 5.62 -7.37
CA LYS A 6 -12.05 4.81 -6.28
C LYS A 6 -11.08 4.81 -5.11
N LEU A 7 -11.57 5.16 -3.93
CA LEU A 7 -10.82 5.07 -2.68
C LEU A 7 -11.08 3.71 -2.03
N LEU A 8 -10.02 3.10 -1.53
CA LEU A 8 -10.04 1.84 -0.80
C LEU A 8 -9.40 2.08 0.56
N LEU A 9 -10.09 1.69 1.63
CA LEU A 9 -9.48 1.52 2.94
C LEU A 9 -9.02 0.08 3.05
N LEU A 10 -7.77 -0.13 3.45
CA LEU A 10 -7.19 -1.44 3.65
C LEU A 10 -6.82 -1.61 5.12
N ASP A 11 -7.23 -2.72 5.71
CA ASP A 11 -6.83 -3.11 7.04
C ASP A 11 -5.39 -3.65 7.05
N ARG A 12 -4.83 -3.81 8.25
CA ARG A 12 -3.51 -4.43 8.44
C ARG A 12 -3.55 -5.88 7.99
N GLY A 13 -2.53 -6.30 7.24
CA GLY A 13 -2.41 -7.63 6.67
C GLY A 13 -3.21 -7.85 5.38
N GLU A 14 -4.00 -6.87 4.93
CA GLU A 14 -4.74 -7.01 3.68
C GLU A 14 -3.85 -6.90 2.45
N LYS A 15 -4.20 -7.70 1.44
CA LYS A 15 -3.54 -7.67 0.15
C LYS A 15 -4.09 -6.50 -0.67
N ILE A 16 -3.19 -5.72 -1.26
CA ILE A 16 -3.54 -4.62 -2.14
C ILE A 16 -4.15 -5.21 -3.43
N PRO A 17 -5.42 -4.89 -3.76
CA PRO A 17 -6.11 -5.53 -4.88
C PRO A 17 -5.78 -4.90 -6.24
N LEU A 18 -5.32 -3.64 -6.25
CA LEU A 18 -5.12 -2.81 -7.45
C LEU A 18 -3.91 -1.89 -7.26
N ASP A 19 -3.24 -1.53 -8.35
CA ASP A 19 -2.22 -0.48 -8.31
C ASP A 19 -2.87 0.87 -7.95
N GLY A 20 -2.14 1.70 -7.22
CA GLY A 20 -2.67 2.98 -6.77
C GLY A 20 -1.65 3.84 -6.05
N VAL A 21 -2.13 4.94 -5.48
CA VAL A 21 -1.33 5.91 -4.73
C VAL A 21 -1.91 6.08 -3.34
N ILE A 22 -1.06 6.15 -2.32
CA ILE A 22 -1.51 6.40 -0.95
C ILE A 22 -2.01 7.84 -0.86
N VAL A 23 -3.26 8.00 -0.41
CA VAL A 23 -3.89 9.32 -0.20
C VAL A 23 -4.01 9.70 1.28
N GLY A 24 -3.69 8.80 2.20
CA GLY A 24 -3.73 9.05 3.65
C GLY A 24 -2.98 8.00 4.46
N GLY A 25 -2.35 8.43 5.55
CA GLY A 25 -1.62 7.57 6.49
C GLY A 25 -0.18 7.24 6.06
N VAL A 26 0.46 6.40 6.86
CA VAL A 26 1.81 5.86 6.65
C VAL A 26 1.77 4.38 6.99
N SER A 27 2.27 3.52 6.10
CA SER A 27 2.34 2.09 6.34
C SER A 27 3.56 1.45 5.71
N THR A 28 3.91 0.25 6.16
CA THR A 28 4.90 -0.58 5.49
C THR A 28 4.20 -1.55 4.54
N VAL A 29 4.79 -1.80 3.37
CA VAL A 29 4.24 -2.70 2.35
C VAL A 29 5.22 -3.83 2.10
N ASN A 30 4.76 -5.07 2.19
CA ASN A 30 5.53 -6.25 1.83
C ASN A 30 5.42 -6.52 0.33
N GLN A 31 6.54 -6.37 -0.38
CA GLN A 31 6.63 -6.61 -1.82
C GLN A 31 7.20 -7.99 -2.16
N ALA A 32 7.53 -8.83 -1.17
CA ALA A 32 8.03 -10.19 -1.37
C ALA A 32 7.17 -11.04 -2.32
N PRO A 33 5.82 -10.93 -2.31
CA PRO A 33 4.98 -11.66 -3.27
C PRO A 33 5.22 -11.30 -4.74
N ILE A 34 5.91 -10.19 -5.04
CA ILE A 34 6.17 -9.69 -6.40
C ILE A 34 7.67 -9.65 -6.71
N THR A 35 8.48 -9.07 -5.82
CA THR A 35 9.92 -8.86 -6.04
C THR A 35 10.81 -9.96 -5.46
N GLY A 36 10.27 -10.77 -4.54
CA GLY A 36 11.05 -11.73 -3.75
C GLY A 36 11.84 -11.10 -2.60
N GLU A 37 11.78 -9.78 -2.44
CA GLU A 37 12.45 -9.06 -1.34
C GLU A 37 11.55 -9.04 -0.09
N SER A 38 12.02 -9.65 0.99
CA SER A 38 11.26 -9.80 2.24
C SER A 38 11.23 -8.54 3.12
N MET A 39 12.01 -7.51 2.76
CA MET A 39 12.07 -6.29 3.56
C MET A 39 10.87 -5.39 3.28
N PRO A 40 10.05 -5.06 4.30
CA PRO A 40 8.94 -4.14 4.12
C PRO A 40 9.43 -2.75 3.73
N VAL A 41 8.79 -2.14 2.74
CA VAL A 41 9.11 -0.77 2.30
C VAL A 41 8.13 0.20 2.96
N THR A 42 8.64 1.25 3.60
CA THR A 42 7.79 2.31 4.15
C THR A 42 7.19 3.13 3.01
N LYS A 43 5.87 3.31 3.04
CA LYS A 43 5.09 4.05 2.08
C LYS A 43 4.28 5.14 2.78
N ARG A 44 4.26 6.33 2.20
CA ARG A 44 3.57 7.52 2.71
C ARG A 44 2.67 8.12 1.62
N VAL A 45 1.88 9.13 1.98
CA VAL A 45 1.05 9.87 1.03
C VAL A 45 1.86 10.30 -0.20
N GLY A 46 1.34 9.99 -1.38
CA GLY A 46 1.99 10.24 -2.67
C GLY A 46 2.81 9.07 -3.21
N ASP A 47 3.13 8.05 -2.41
CA ASP A 47 3.84 6.88 -2.88
C ASP A 47 2.90 5.91 -3.62
N GLU A 48 3.44 5.27 -4.66
CA GLU A 48 2.77 4.20 -5.39
C GLU A 48 2.80 2.87 -4.64
N VAL A 49 1.71 2.13 -4.77
CA VAL A 49 1.52 0.76 -4.27
C VAL A 49 1.07 -0.15 -5.41
N TYR A 50 1.45 -1.41 -5.31
CA TYR A 50 1.25 -2.38 -6.38
C TYR A 50 0.30 -3.50 -5.95
N ALA A 51 -0.60 -3.87 -6.85
CA ALA A 51 -1.49 -5.01 -6.71
C ALA A 51 -0.66 -6.26 -6.45
N GLY A 52 -1.03 -7.03 -5.43
CA GLY A 52 -0.28 -8.23 -5.07
C GLY A 52 0.54 -8.10 -3.79
N THR A 53 0.90 -6.87 -3.42
CA THR A 53 1.65 -6.58 -2.19
C THR A 53 0.73 -6.60 -0.97
N ILE A 54 1.30 -6.72 0.22
CA ILE A 54 0.54 -6.80 1.48
C ILE A 54 0.77 -5.52 2.28
N ASN A 55 -0.33 -4.88 2.70
CA ASN A 55 -0.29 -3.79 3.67
C ASN A 55 0.09 -4.38 5.03
N ASN A 56 1.33 -4.16 5.48
CA ASN A 56 1.78 -4.63 6.78
C ASN A 56 1.33 -3.65 7.88
N GLU A 57 2.12 -3.53 8.93
CA GLU A 57 1.87 -2.57 9.99
C GLU A 57 2.15 -1.14 9.53
N GLY A 58 1.20 -0.27 9.86
CA GLY A 58 1.46 1.14 10.04
C GLY A 58 2.56 1.31 11.07
N VAL A 59 3.64 2.02 10.73
CA VAL A 59 4.49 2.59 11.77
C VAL A 59 3.56 3.49 12.55
N SER A 60 3.12 3.03 13.72
CA SER A 60 2.38 3.84 14.68
C SER A 60 3.33 4.96 15.06
N GLY A 61 3.25 6.06 14.32
CA GLY A 61 3.82 7.33 14.72
C GLY A 61 2.98 7.80 15.89
N ASP A 62 3.68 8.04 16.98
CA ASP A 62 3.28 9.00 17.99
C ASP A 62 2.89 10.34 17.34
#